data_AF-A0A2V8P908-F1
#
_entry.id   AF-A0A2V8P908-F1
#
_cell.length_a   1.000
_cell.length_b   1.000
_cell.length_c   1.000
_cell.angle_alpha   90.00
_cell.angle_beta   90.00
_cell.angle_gamma   90.00
#
_symmetry.space_group_name_H-M   'P 1'
#
loop_
_entity.id
_entity.type
_entity.pdbx_description
1 polymer ?
#
loop_
_entity_poly.entity_id
_entity_poly.type
_entity_poly.pdbx_seq_one_letter_code
_entity_poly.pdbx_strand_id
1 'polypeptide(L)'
;MSITSVLLAITVMLTAVPAVAQDAGWIGVVVEDQGSPGAVIRRLDRNGPAERAGLKEGDVITGFNKQEVTGVLQFTRLVRETPPGRSVEVRVHRDNQDQTFQVTTMRAAGGRFWPLDIPDSTIFGDGIRDLQRIQITRSSSQSGIRVEQLTDQLRDFFGVYANEGVLVSSVDPGSAAGKAGIKAGDVITAVASKRVGTPAEFSREMRAAGPRPALRIIRDKQEREITIE
;
A
#
# COMPACT_ATOMS: atom_id res chain seq x y z
N MET A 1 23.51 -59.12 -22.49
CA MET A 1 23.96 -57.82 -23.03
C MET A 1 22.72 -57.17 -23.64
N SER A 2 22.06 -56.26 -22.91
CA SER A 2 22.22 -54.79 -23.02
C SER A 2 21.45 -54.26 -24.25
N ILE A 3 20.52 -53.31 -24.22
CA ILE A 3 20.15 -52.25 -23.28
C ILE A 3 18.67 -51.90 -23.49
N THR A 4 17.97 -51.67 -22.37
CA THR A 4 16.62 -51.11 -22.26
C THR A 4 16.65 -49.61 -22.58
N SER A 5 15.95 -49.16 -23.63
CA SER A 5 15.77 -47.72 -23.91
C SER A 5 14.41 -47.26 -23.40
N VAL A 6 14.42 -46.65 -22.21
CA VAL A 6 13.30 -45.91 -21.62
C VAL A 6 13.34 -44.50 -22.19
N LEU A 7 12.38 -44.14 -23.06
CA LEU A 7 12.19 -42.75 -23.48
C LEU A 7 11.17 -42.09 -22.54
N LEU A 8 11.70 -41.27 -21.64
CA LEU A 8 10.97 -40.51 -20.64
C LEU A 8 10.18 -39.38 -21.32
N ALA A 9 8.85 -39.54 -21.44
CA ALA A 9 7.95 -38.45 -21.79
C ALA A 9 7.82 -37.50 -20.60
N ILE A 10 8.62 -36.43 -20.56
CA ILE A 10 8.42 -35.33 -19.61
C ILE A 10 7.27 -34.48 -20.15
N THR A 11 6.04 -34.85 -19.79
CA THR A 11 4.88 -33.98 -19.92
C THR A 11 5.02 -32.84 -18.92
N VAL A 12 5.50 -31.69 -19.39
CA VAL A 12 5.44 -30.44 -18.63
C VAL A 12 3.97 -30.02 -18.59
N MET A 13 3.26 -30.44 -17.55
CA MET A 13 1.95 -29.92 -17.22
C MET A 13 2.16 -28.51 -16.66
N LEU A 14 2.09 -27.52 -17.55
CA LEU A 14 2.05 -26.10 -17.20
C LEU A 14 0.74 -25.85 -16.43
N THR A 15 0.73 -26.09 -15.13
CA THR A 15 -0.35 -25.60 -14.27
C THR A 15 -0.19 -24.09 -14.18
N ALA A 16 -0.87 -23.39 -15.08
CA ALA A 16 -1.09 -21.96 -14.96
C ALA A 16 -1.61 -21.70 -13.54
N VAL A 17 -0.82 -20.98 -12.75
CA VAL A 17 -1.28 -20.43 -11.48
C VAL A 17 -2.57 -19.65 -11.79
N PRO A 18 -3.70 -19.93 -11.15
CA PRO A 18 -4.93 -19.22 -11.48
C PRO A 18 -4.69 -17.75 -11.18
N ALA A 19 -4.90 -16.90 -12.19
CA ALA A 19 -4.88 -15.46 -12.03
C ALA A 19 -6.09 -15.00 -11.22
N VAL A 20 -6.08 -15.22 -9.90
CA VAL A 20 -7.12 -14.77 -8.97
C VAL A 20 -6.89 -13.30 -8.60
N ALA A 21 -6.89 -12.43 -9.62
CA ALA A 21 -6.81 -10.98 -9.43
C ALA A 21 -7.48 -10.18 -10.55
N GLN A 22 -8.37 -10.77 -11.36
CA GLN A 22 -8.78 -10.11 -12.60
C GLN A 22 -10.07 -9.30 -12.56
N ASP A 23 -10.92 -9.40 -11.52
CA ASP A 23 -12.22 -8.69 -11.50
C ASP A 23 -12.70 -8.30 -10.09
N ALA A 24 -11.89 -7.59 -9.32
CA ALA A 24 -12.36 -7.03 -8.05
C ALA A 24 -13.38 -5.90 -8.30
N GLY A 25 -14.52 -5.96 -7.64
CA GLY A 25 -15.51 -4.90 -7.63
C GLY A 25 -14.98 -3.63 -6.95
N TRP A 26 -15.48 -2.49 -7.43
CA TRP A 26 -15.21 -1.18 -6.87
C TRP A 26 -16.49 -0.35 -6.88
N ILE A 27 -16.73 0.38 -5.78
CA ILE A 27 -17.90 1.27 -5.63
C ILE A 27 -17.53 2.74 -5.45
N GLY A 28 -16.25 3.10 -5.45
CA GLY A 28 -15.82 4.51 -5.44
C GLY A 28 -15.97 5.23 -4.11
N VAL A 29 -15.63 4.56 -3.00
CA VAL A 29 -15.64 5.15 -1.66
C VAL A 29 -14.28 4.98 -0.99
N VAL A 30 -13.89 5.99 -0.22
CA VAL A 30 -12.81 5.91 0.77
C VAL A 30 -13.47 5.89 2.14
N VAL A 31 -13.20 4.83 2.90
CA VAL A 31 -13.77 4.63 4.23
C VAL A 31 -12.71 4.68 5.32
N GLU A 32 -13.12 5.09 6.51
CA GLU A 32 -12.29 5.11 7.71
C GLU A 32 -13.04 4.45 8.89
N ASP A 33 -12.27 3.94 9.84
CA ASP A 33 -12.79 3.48 11.11
C ASP A 33 -13.04 4.69 12.04
N GLN A 34 -14.04 4.58 12.91
CA GLN A 34 -14.38 5.62 13.89
C GLN A 34 -14.50 5.07 15.32
N GLY A 35 -14.03 3.84 15.58
CA GLY A 35 -14.10 3.21 16.90
C GLY A 35 -15.51 2.74 17.29
N SER A 36 -16.46 2.74 16.35
CA SER A 36 -17.80 2.16 16.51
C SER A 36 -18.15 1.30 15.30
N PRO A 37 -19.09 0.33 15.41
CA PRO A 37 -19.39 -0.59 14.33
C PRO A 37 -19.80 0.12 13.05
N GLY A 38 -19.11 -0.21 11.95
CA GLY A 38 -19.39 0.32 10.62
C GLY A 38 -18.14 0.83 9.91
N ALA A 39 -18.34 1.45 8.75
CA ALA A 39 -17.25 2.09 8.00
C ALA A 39 -17.71 3.47 7.50
N VAL A 40 -17.05 4.54 7.95
CA VAL A 40 -17.47 5.91 7.64
C VAL A 40 -16.95 6.32 6.28
N ILE A 41 -17.82 6.81 5.40
CA ILE A 41 -17.41 7.38 4.12
C ILE A 41 -16.76 8.73 4.36
N ARG A 42 -15.45 8.81 4.15
CA ARG A 42 -14.69 10.06 4.19
C ARG A 42 -14.73 10.81 2.88
N ARG A 43 -14.75 10.07 1.78
CA ARG A 43 -14.71 10.63 0.43
C ARG A 43 -15.40 9.71 -0.56
N LEU A 44 -16.03 10.31 -1.55
CA LEU A 44 -16.52 9.61 -2.73
C LEU A 44 -15.72 10.00 -3.97
N ASP A 45 -15.49 9.04 -4.84
CA ASP A 45 -14.92 9.32 -6.15
C ASP A 45 -15.97 9.99 -7.03
N ARG A 46 -15.61 11.14 -7.62
CA ARG A 46 -16.50 11.88 -8.52
C ARG A 46 -16.95 11.02 -9.70
N ASN A 47 -18.25 11.03 -9.96
CA ASN A 47 -18.99 10.17 -10.90
C ASN A 47 -18.86 8.67 -10.60
N GLY A 48 -18.36 8.30 -9.41
CA GLY A 48 -18.23 6.92 -8.96
C GLY A 48 -19.59 6.26 -8.71
N PRO A 49 -19.64 4.91 -8.62
CA PRO A 49 -20.88 4.18 -8.35
C PRO A 49 -21.63 4.64 -7.10
N ALA A 50 -20.92 4.82 -5.99
CA ALA A 50 -21.50 5.23 -4.72
C ALA A 50 -22.07 6.65 -4.78
N GLU A 51 -21.36 7.60 -5.38
CA GLU A 51 -21.83 8.98 -5.55
C GLU A 51 -23.09 9.01 -6.43
N ARG A 52 -23.08 8.29 -7.56
CA ARG A 52 -24.25 8.17 -8.45
C ARG A 52 -25.46 7.49 -7.78
N ALA A 53 -25.21 6.61 -6.81
CA ALA A 53 -26.25 5.98 -6.02
C ALA A 53 -26.81 6.89 -4.91
N GLY A 54 -26.20 8.04 -4.63
CA GLY A 54 -26.66 8.99 -3.61
C GLY A 54 -26.05 8.80 -2.22
N LEU A 55 -24.98 8.01 -2.12
CA LEU A 55 -24.13 7.99 -0.93
C LEU A 55 -23.40 9.33 -0.79
N LYS A 56 -23.08 9.70 0.45
CA LYS A 56 -22.49 11.00 0.81
C LYS A 56 -21.36 10.84 1.81
N GLU A 57 -20.49 11.84 1.85
CA GLU A 57 -19.46 11.93 2.90
C GLU A 57 -20.15 12.07 4.26
N GLY A 58 -19.64 11.37 5.26
CA GLY A 58 -20.25 11.27 6.60
C GLY A 58 -21.21 10.10 6.79
N ASP A 59 -21.60 9.39 5.72
CA ASP A 59 -22.39 8.16 5.86
C ASP A 59 -21.63 7.09 6.62
N VAL A 60 -22.27 6.45 7.60
CA VAL A 60 -21.70 5.27 8.26
C VAL A 60 -22.26 4.02 7.60
N ILE A 61 -21.45 3.26 6.89
CA ILE A 61 -21.87 2.00 6.28
C ILE A 61 -22.04 0.95 7.36
N THR A 62 -23.26 0.45 7.50
CA THR A 62 -23.66 -0.56 8.49
C THR A 62 -23.99 -1.91 7.87
N GLY A 63 -24.20 -1.96 6.55
CA GLY A 63 -24.49 -3.20 5.85
C GLY A 63 -24.09 -3.18 4.38
N PHE A 64 -23.71 -4.35 3.88
CA PHE A 64 -23.41 -4.61 2.48
C PHE A 64 -24.04 -5.94 2.06
N ASN A 65 -25.01 -5.87 1.16
CA ASN A 65 -25.97 -6.94 0.87
C ASN A 65 -26.64 -7.45 2.17
N LYS A 66 -26.64 -8.78 2.38
CA LYS A 66 -27.20 -9.41 3.58
C LYS A 66 -26.21 -9.50 4.74
N GLN A 67 -25.05 -8.85 4.63
CA GLN A 67 -23.99 -8.92 5.64
C GLN A 67 -23.88 -7.60 6.38
N GLU A 68 -23.78 -7.68 7.69
CA GLU A 68 -23.48 -6.53 8.54
C GLU A 68 -22.01 -6.14 8.37
N VAL A 69 -21.78 -4.83 8.37
CA VAL A 69 -20.45 -4.23 8.29
C VAL A 69 -20.10 -3.70 9.67
N THR A 70 -19.12 -4.32 10.32
CA THR A 70 -18.64 -3.90 11.64
C THR A 70 -17.35 -3.09 11.56
N GLY A 71 -16.70 -3.03 10.40
CA GLY A 71 -15.44 -2.31 10.22
C GLY A 71 -14.97 -2.20 8.77
N VAL A 72 -13.97 -1.34 8.55
CA VAL A 72 -13.40 -1.04 7.22
C VAL A 72 -12.88 -2.29 6.51
N LEU A 73 -12.08 -3.12 7.20
CA LEU A 73 -11.47 -4.31 6.60
C LEU A 73 -12.52 -5.28 6.03
N GLN A 74 -13.58 -5.52 6.82
CA GLN A 74 -14.68 -6.38 6.41
C GLN A 74 -15.39 -5.79 5.18
N PHE A 75 -15.74 -4.50 5.23
CA PHE A 75 -16.38 -3.82 4.11
C PHE A 75 -15.54 -3.90 2.82
N THR A 76 -14.25 -3.57 2.90
CA THR A 76 -13.34 -3.63 1.75
C THR A 76 -13.28 -5.03 1.15
N ARG A 77 -13.25 -6.06 1.99
CA ARG A 77 -13.29 -7.47 1.54
C ARG A 77 -14.58 -7.77 0.77
N LEU A 78 -15.75 -7.41 1.32
CA LEU A 78 -17.06 -7.66 0.70
C LEU A 78 -17.19 -7.00 -0.68
N VAL A 79 -16.69 -5.76 -0.81
CA VAL A 79 -16.68 -5.04 -2.09
C VAL A 79 -15.79 -5.76 -3.11
N ARG A 80 -14.59 -6.22 -2.71
CA ARG A 80 -13.65 -6.91 -3.61
C ARG A 80 -14.13 -8.29 -4.03
N GLU A 81 -14.83 -9.01 -3.14
CA GLU A 81 -15.42 -10.32 -3.42
C GLU A 81 -16.65 -10.21 -4.35
N THR A 82 -17.20 -9.00 -4.52
CA THR A 82 -18.31 -8.76 -5.44
C THR A 82 -17.79 -8.51 -6.86
N PRO A 83 -18.20 -9.29 -7.87
CA PRO A 83 -17.83 -9.02 -9.25
C PRO A 83 -18.31 -7.64 -9.74
N PRO A 84 -17.61 -7.00 -10.69
CA PRO A 84 -18.08 -5.78 -11.32
C PRO A 84 -19.38 -5.99 -12.10
N GLY A 85 -20.20 -4.94 -12.22
CA GLY A 85 -21.50 -4.95 -12.88
C GLY A 85 -22.65 -5.48 -12.03
N ARG A 86 -22.42 -5.81 -10.75
CA ARG A 86 -23.46 -6.30 -9.84
C ARG A 86 -24.09 -5.12 -9.09
N SER A 87 -25.43 -5.10 -9.03
CA SER A 87 -26.14 -4.22 -8.09
C SER A 87 -26.03 -4.82 -6.69
N VAL A 88 -25.49 -4.05 -5.76
CA VAL A 88 -25.40 -4.40 -4.35
C VAL A 88 -26.20 -3.44 -3.49
N GLU A 89 -26.78 -3.96 -2.43
CA GLU A 89 -27.46 -3.17 -1.42
C GLU A 89 -26.43 -2.64 -0.43
N VAL A 90 -26.39 -1.33 -0.20
CA VAL A 90 -25.52 -0.70 0.81
C VAL A 90 -26.41 0.00 1.81
N ARG A 91 -26.40 -0.48 3.06
CA ARG A 91 -27.10 0.13 4.17
C ARG A 91 -26.16 1.08 4.89
N VAL A 92 -26.63 2.31 5.11
CA VAL A 92 -25.90 3.34 5.81
C VAL A 92 -26.75 3.98 6.89
N HIS A 93 -26.09 4.50 7.89
CA HIS A 93 -26.67 5.35 8.91
C HIS A 93 -26.29 6.81 8.61
N ARG A 94 -27.29 7.66 8.39
CA ARG A 94 -27.15 9.09 8.06
C ARG A 94 -28.19 9.88 8.84
N ASP A 95 -27.77 10.94 9.52
CA ASP A 95 -28.67 11.83 10.28
C ASP A 95 -29.57 11.08 11.29
N ASN A 96 -29.01 10.09 11.98
CA ASN A 96 -29.71 9.21 12.93
C ASN A 96 -30.80 8.32 12.31
N GLN A 97 -30.76 8.09 11.00
CA GLN A 97 -31.68 7.23 10.26
C GLN A 97 -30.94 6.22 9.39
N ASP A 98 -31.48 5.00 9.30
CA ASP A 98 -30.96 3.99 8.39
C ASP A 98 -31.53 4.20 6.98
N GLN A 99 -30.64 4.30 6.01
CA GLN A 99 -30.93 4.47 4.59
C GLN A 99 -30.30 3.33 3.81
N THR A 100 -30.94 2.94 2.71
CA THR A 100 -30.48 1.84 1.87
C THR A 100 -30.33 2.30 0.43
N PHE A 101 -29.17 2.04 -0.16
CA PHE A 101 -28.81 2.48 -1.50
C PHE A 101 -28.46 1.29 -2.38
N GLN A 102 -28.91 1.33 -3.63
CA GLN A 102 -28.52 0.34 -4.64
C GLN A 102 -27.31 0.86 -5.41
N VAL A 103 -26.18 0.19 -5.26
CA VAL A 103 -24.91 0.59 -5.86
C VAL A 103 -24.46 -0.45 -6.87
N THR A 104 -24.26 -0.06 -8.12
CA THR A 104 -23.74 -0.98 -9.15
C THR A 104 -22.21 -0.99 -9.11
N THR A 105 -21.61 -2.10 -8.70
CA THR A 105 -20.15 -2.26 -8.71
C THR A 105 -19.61 -2.03 -10.12
N MET A 106 -18.44 -1.41 -10.21
CA MET A 106 -17.71 -1.24 -11.45
C MET A 106 -16.37 -1.97 -11.36
N ARG A 107 -15.78 -2.24 -12.51
CA ARG A 107 -14.42 -2.80 -12.55
C ARG A 107 -13.48 -1.78 -11.95
N ALA A 108 -12.73 -2.17 -10.93
CA ALA A 108 -11.64 -1.34 -10.42
C ALA A 108 -10.71 -1.04 -11.60
N ALA A 109 -10.61 0.23 -12.00
CA ALA A 109 -9.69 0.63 -13.06
C ALA A 109 -8.27 0.23 -12.64
N GLY A 110 -7.71 -0.77 -13.32
CA GLY A 110 -6.35 -1.24 -13.05
C GLY A 110 -5.39 -0.06 -13.09
N GLY A 111 -4.78 0.26 -11.94
CA GLY A 111 -3.81 1.35 -11.82
C GLY A 111 -4.00 2.28 -10.62
N ARG A 112 -5.11 2.24 -9.89
CA ARG A 112 -5.23 2.94 -8.59
C ARG A 112 -5.01 1.94 -7.46
N PHE A 113 -3.73 1.67 -7.19
CA PHE A 113 -3.26 0.83 -6.09
C PHE A 113 -3.88 1.30 -4.75
N TRP A 114 -4.67 0.44 -4.12
CA TRP A 114 -4.74 0.34 -2.67
C TRP A 114 -4.01 -0.97 -2.33
N PRO A 115 -2.72 -0.95 -1.97
CA PRO A 115 -2.06 -2.14 -1.49
C PRO A 115 -2.64 -2.50 -0.11
N LEU A 116 -2.92 -3.79 0.06
CA LEU A 116 -3.11 -4.42 1.36
C LEU A 116 -1.88 -4.15 2.24
N ASP A 117 -2.14 -3.94 3.53
CA ASP A 117 -1.23 -3.58 4.65
C ASP A 117 -0.53 -2.21 4.57
N ILE A 118 -0.98 -1.24 5.38
CA ILE A 118 -0.20 -0.58 6.46
C ILE A 118 -1.19 0.04 7.50
N PRO A 119 -1.00 -0.18 8.81
CA PRO A 119 -1.62 0.58 9.89
C PRO A 119 -0.93 1.94 10.12
N ASP A 120 -1.76 2.93 10.43
CA ASP A 120 -1.44 4.24 11.02
C ASP A 120 -1.18 5.45 10.08
N SER A 121 -2.27 6.20 9.95
CA SER A 121 -2.49 7.65 9.92
C SER A 121 -1.80 8.62 8.95
N THR A 122 -2.67 9.56 8.55
CA THR A 122 -2.45 10.90 7.99
C THR A 122 -2.38 11.02 6.46
N ILE A 123 -2.98 12.11 5.95
CA ILE A 123 -2.92 12.62 4.57
C ILE A 123 -3.97 12.07 3.59
N PHE A 124 -5.21 12.53 3.69
CA PHE A 124 -5.96 13.02 2.51
C PHE A 124 -6.96 14.11 2.93
N GLY A 125 -6.45 15.17 3.57
CA GLY A 125 -7.16 16.45 3.74
C GLY A 125 -6.71 17.45 2.67
N ASP A 126 -7.69 18.08 2.01
CA ASP A 126 -7.66 19.31 1.21
C ASP A 126 -6.54 19.54 0.17
N GLY A 127 -6.91 19.52 -1.13
CA GLY A 127 -6.02 20.04 -2.18
C GLY A 127 -6.26 19.55 -3.62
N ILE A 128 -7.48 19.23 -4.04
CA ILE A 128 -7.77 18.92 -5.47
C ILE A 128 -8.30 20.15 -6.22
N ARG A 129 -7.42 21.15 -6.42
CA ARG A 129 -7.63 22.21 -7.43
C ARG A 129 -6.44 22.51 -8.36
N ASP A 130 -5.32 21.79 -8.26
CA ASP A 130 -4.15 22.00 -9.15
C ASP A 130 -3.68 20.75 -9.91
N LEU A 131 -4.59 19.87 -10.34
CA LEU A 131 -4.24 18.67 -11.14
C LEU A 131 -4.27 18.92 -12.67
N GLN A 132 -3.74 20.05 -13.13
CA GLN A 132 -3.38 20.22 -14.55
C GLN A 132 -1.94 20.67 -14.82
N ARG A 133 -1.07 20.84 -13.80
CA ARG A 133 0.34 21.18 -14.09
C ARG A 133 1.32 20.84 -12.97
N ILE A 134 1.52 19.57 -12.66
CA ILE A 134 2.75 19.08 -11.99
C ILE A 134 3.07 17.70 -12.60
N GLN A 135 3.71 17.68 -13.78
CA GLN A 135 5.11 17.25 -13.91
C GLN A 135 5.55 16.25 -12.83
N ILE A 136 5.71 14.98 -13.24
CA ILE A 136 6.69 14.03 -12.70
C ILE A 136 7.11 14.35 -11.26
N THR A 137 6.26 14.03 -10.28
CA THR A 137 6.76 14.00 -8.89
C THR A 137 7.58 12.72 -8.75
N ARG A 138 8.87 12.85 -9.09
CA ARG A 138 9.98 11.93 -8.80
C ARG A 138 10.17 11.78 -7.28
N SER A 139 9.13 11.40 -6.56
CA SER A 139 9.20 11.15 -5.12
C SER A 139 9.51 9.67 -4.93
N SER A 140 10.71 9.37 -4.40
CA SER A 140 11.34 8.05 -4.13
C SER A 140 12.12 7.34 -5.27
N SER A 141 11.91 7.68 -6.54
CA SER A 141 12.43 6.88 -7.67
C SER A 141 13.88 7.19 -8.13
N GLN A 142 14.78 7.63 -7.26
CA GLN A 142 16.21 7.73 -7.66
C GLN A 142 17.07 6.60 -7.09
N SER A 143 16.78 6.11 -5.88
CA SER A 143 17.52 4.97 -5.30
C SER A 143 16.77 3.65 -5.34
N GLY A 144 15.44 3.64 -5.50
CA GLY A 144 14.61 2.43 -5.46
C GLY A 144 14.47 1.80 -4.08
N ILE A 145 14.56 2.61 -3.02
CA ILE A 145 14.40 2.19 -1.62
C ILE A 145 13.06 2.70 -1.08
N ARG A 146 12.27 1.81 -0.48
CA ARG A 146 11.13 2.17 0.37
C ARG A 146 11.55 2.07 1.83
N VAL A 147 11.31 3.14 2.59
CA VAL A 147 11.65 3.22 4.01
C VAL A 147 10.42 3.48 4.87
N GLU A 148 10.46 2.97 6.08
CA GLU A 148 9.44 3.09 7.11
C GLU A 148 10.04 3.65 8.41
N GLN A 149 9.20 4.27 9.21
CA GLN A 149 9.61 4.78 10.52
C GLN A 149 9.82 3.61 11.49
N LEU A 150 10.93 3.61 12.22
CA LEU A 150 11.11 2.66 13.31
C LEU A 150 10.26 3.04 14.52
N THR A 151 9.45 2.10 14.98
CA THR A 151 8.79 2.14 16.28
C THR A 151 9.78 1.79 17.39
N ASP A 152 9.49 2.18 18.63
CA ASP A 152 10.36 1.91 19.79
C ASP A 152 10.68 0.42 19.96
N GLN A 153 9.68 -0.45 19.72
CA GLN A 153 9.85 -1.90 19.82
C GLN A 153 10.81 -2.46 18.76
N LEU A 154 10.78 -1.93 17.54
CA LEU A 154 11.69 -2.35 16.47
C LEU A 154 13.10 -1.82 16.71
N ARG A 155 13.25 -0.61 17.28
CA ARG A 155 14.57 -0.06 17.64
C ARG A 155 15.32 -0.97 18.61
N ASP A 156 14.64 -1.48 19.64
CA ASP A 156 15.23 -2.41 20.59
C ASP A 156 15.65 -3.73 19.92
N PHE A 157 14.84 -4.23 18.99
CA PHE A 157 15.15 -5.45 18.24
C PHE A 157 16.41 -5.30 17.39
N PHE A 158 16.55 -4.16 16.69
CA PHE A 158 17.68 -3.86 15.83
C PHE A 158 18.89 -3.25 16.57
N GLY A 159 18.76 -2.91 17.85
CA GLY A 159 19.84 -2.34 18.68
C GLY A 159 20.15 -0.87 18.37
N VAL A 160 19.14 -0.09 17.97
CA VAL A 160 19.31 1.31 17.55
C VAL A 160 18.90 2.26 18.66
N TYR A 161 19.89 2.73 19.42
CA TYR A 161 19.69 3.63 20.56
C TYR A 161 19.93 5.08 20.13
N ALA A 162 18.88 5.85 19.78
CA ALA A 162 18.84 7.35 19.79
C ALA A 162 17.76 8.00 18.89
N ASN A 163 16.51 7.51 18.81
CA ASN A 163 15.51 8.07 17.87
C ASN A 163 15.97 8.20 16.40
N GLU A 164 16.97 7.40 16.04
CA GLU A 164 17.63 7.39 14.76
C GLU A 164 17.27 6.11 14.01
N GLY A 165 17.39 6.15 12.70
CA GLY A 165 17.11 5.00 11.85
C GLY A 165 15.78 5.11 11.10
N VAL A 166 15.81 4.76 9.82
CA VAL A 166 14.62 4.37 9.05
C VAL A 166 14.78 2.93 8.58
N LEU A 167 13.72 2.13 8.72
CA LEU A 167 13.74 0.72 8.32
C LEU A 167 13.53 0.64 6.81
N VAL A 168 14.34 -0.12 6.11
CA VAL A 168 14.14 -0.45 4.70
C VAL A 168 13.09 -1.55 4.61
N SER A 169 11.90 -1.24 4.11
CA SER A 169 10.83 -2.23 3.95
C SER A 169 10.87 -2.94 2.60
N SER A 170 11.37 -2.28 1.56
CA SER A 170 11.62 -2.91 0.26
C SER A 170 12.68 -2.19 -0.55
N VAL A 171 13.35 -2.95 -1.43
CA VAL A 171 14.33 -2.44 -2.39
C VAL A 171 14.01 -3.01 -3.76
N ASP A 172 13.94 -2.13 -4.77
CA ASP A 172 13.76 -2.52 -6.16
C ASP A 172 15.04 -3.19 -6.68
N PRO A 173 15.04 -4.47 -7.12
CA PRO A 173 16.26 -5.17 -7.51
C PRO A 173 17.04 -4.53 -8.66
N GLY A 174 16.35 -3.81 -9.56
CA GLY A 174 16.96 -3.10 -10.69
C GLY A 174 17.51 -1.71 -10.36
N SER A 175 17.32 -1.24 -9.13
CA SER A 175 17.70 0.11 -8.70
C SER A 175 19.16 0.23 -8.27
N ALA A 176 19.63 1.47 -8.14
CA ALA A 176 20.98 1.77 -7.64
C ALA A 176 21.21 1.18 -6.24
N ALA A 177 20.19 1.21 -5.36
CA ALA A 177 20.28 0.61 -4.03
C ALA A 177 20.31 -0.92 -4.05
N GLY A 178 19.53 -1.53 -4.96
CA GLY A 178 19.53 -2.98 -5.16
C GLY A 178 20.91 -3.47 -5.62
N LYS A 179 21.52 -2.75 -6.57
CA LYS A 179 22.89 -3.01 -7.04
C LYS A 179 23.95 -2.80 -5.96
N ALA A 180 23.75 -1.80 -5.10
CA ALA A 180 24.62 -1.52 -3.96
C ALA A 180 24.49 -2.56 -2.82
N GLY A 181 23.54 -3.50 -2.90
CA GLY A 181 23.38 -4.59 -1.94
C GLY A 181 22.58 -4.22 -0.69
N ILE A 182 21.79 -3.15 -0.75
CA ILE A 182 20.80 -2.79 0.26
C ILE A 182 19.66 -3.80 0.20
N LYS A 183 19.17 -4.22 1.38
CA LYS A 183 18.15 -5.25 1.51
C LYS A 183 17.01 -4.76 2.41
N ALA A 184 15.83 -5.35 2.22
CA ALA A 184 14.76 -5.23 3.19
C ALA A 184 15.23 -5.76 4.56
N GLY A 185 14.89 -5.04 5.63
CA GLY A 185 15.37 -5.31 6.98
C GLY A 185 16.62 -4.51 7.39
N ASP A 186 17.25 -3.76 6.47
CA ASP A 186 18.30 -2.83 6.83
C ASP A 186 17.73 -1.62 7.58
N VAL A 187 18.46 -1.09 8.55
CA VAL A 187 18.11 0.19 9.18
C VAL A 187 19.11 1.26 8.76
N ILE A 188 18.65 2.28 8.04
CA ILE A 188 19.50 3.39 7.59
C ILE A 188 19.57 4.44 8.69
N THR A 189 20.73 4.65 9.27
CA THR A 189 20.97 5.62 10.36
C THR A 189 21.56 6.94 9.86
N ALA A 190 22.18 6.95 8.69
CA ALA A 190 22.69 8.17 8.07
C ALA A 190 22.68 8.13 6.54
N VAL A 191 22.54 9.30 5.94
CA VAL A 191 22.72 9.57 4.51
C VAL A 191 23.86 10.58 4.37
N ALA A 192 24.90 10.22 3.65
CA ALA A 192 26.19 10.89 3.64
C ALA A 192 26.67 11.15 5.10
N SER A 193 26.96 12.40 5.45
CA SER A 193 27.42 12.77 6.80
C SER A 193 26.28 13.13 7.77
N LYS A 194 25.01 12.95 7.37
CA LYS A 194 23.85 13.41 8.16
C LYS A 194 23.03 12.25 8.69
N ARG A 195 22.73 12.30 9.99
CA ARG A 195 21.86 11.33 10.65
C ARG A 195 20.41 11.50 10.19
N VAL A 196 19.69 10.38 10.11
CA VAL A 196 18.28 10.34 9.72
C VAL A 196 17.50 9.49 10.73
N GLY A 197 16.41 10.02 11.25
CA GLY A 197 15.50 9.33 12.17
C GLY A 197 14.08 9.18 11.65
N THR A 198 13.73 9.88 10.56
CA THR A 198 12.39 9.81 9.96
C THR A 198 12.41 9.64 8.44
N PRO A 199 11.34 9.07 7.83
CA PRO A 199 11.24 8.95 6.37
C PRO A 199 11.35 10.28 5.63
N ALA A 200 10.83 11.36 6.23
CA ALA A 200 10.90 12.70 5.67
C ALA A 200 12.34 13.22 5.60
N GLU A 201 13.13 12.99 6.65
CA GLU A 201 14.55 13.33 6.69
C GLU A 201 15.36 12.51 5.70
N PHE A 202 15.15 11.19 5.66
CA PHE A 202 15.78 10.32 4.68
C PHE A 202 15.55 10.80 3.24
N SER A 203 14.30 11.10 2.88
CA SER A 203 13.96 11.57 1.53
C SER A 203 14.62 12.91 1.20
N ARG A 204 14.73 13.81 2.18
CA ARG A 204 15.40 15.11 2.02
C ARG A 204 16.90 14.95 1.85
N GLU A 205 17.56 14.17 2.71
CA GLU A 205 19.01 14.00 2.64
C GLU A 205 19.44 13.19 1.41
N MET A 206 18.64 12.22 0.96
CA MET A 206 18.90 11.51 -0.30
C MET A 206 18.87 12.45 -1.51
N ARG A 207 17.96 13.44 -1.52
CA ARG A 207 17.93 14.47 -2.57
C ARG A 207 19.13 15.42 -2.47
N ALA A 208 19.58 15.72 -1.25
CA ALA A 208 20.70 16.62 -1.00
C ALA A 208 22.07 15.98 -1.28
N ALA A 209 22.21 14.67 -1.07
CA ALA A 209 23.46 13.93 -1.21
C ALA A 209 23.87 13.65 -2.67
N GLY A 210 22.98 13.89 -3.64
CA GLY A 210 23.29 13.82 -5.06
C GLY A 210 23.32 12.38 -5.61
N PRO A 211 24.05 12.12 -6.72
CA PRO A 211 23.95 10.86 -7.47
C PRO A 211 24.63 9.66 -6.81
N ARG A 212 25.54 9.88 -5.85
CA ARG A 212 26.29 8.80 -5.17
C ARG A 212 26.29 8.94 -3.65
N PRO A 213 25.13 8.83 -2.99
CA PRO A 213 25.05 8.93 -1.54
C PRO A 213 25.69 7.69 -0.88
N ALA A 214 26.55 7.92 0.10
CA ALA A 214 26.95 6.89 1.06
C ALA A 214 25.84 6.74 2.11
N LEU A 215 25.41 5.51 2.40
CA LEU A 215 24.41 5.19 3.40
C LEU A 215 25.05 4.40 4.53
N ARG A 216 24.82 4.86 5.76
CA ARG A 216 25.18 4.13 6.95
C ARG A 216 23.99 3.30 7.38
N ILE A 217 24.16 1.99 7.41
CA ILE A 217 23.11 1.02 7.69
C ILE A 217 23.48 0.13 8.87
N ILE A 218 22.48 -0.43 9.52
CA ILE A 218 22.60 -1.50 10.50
C ILE A 218 21.95 -2.74 9.91
N ARG A 219 22.73 -3.83 9.87
CA ARG A 219 22.28 -5.18 9.48
C ARG A 219 22.87 -6.17 10.47
N ASP A 220 22.04 -7.05 11.03
CA ASP A 220 22.46 -8.02 12.05
C ASP A 220 23.16 -7.37 13.26
N LYS A 221 22.68 -6.17 13.68
CA LYS A 221 23.27 -5.33 14.75
C LYS A 221 24.69 -4.84 14.48
N GLN A 222 25.17 -4.94 13.24
CA GLN A 222 26.46 -4.42 12.81
C GLN A 222 26.26 -3.21 11.90
N GLU A 223 27.03 -2.16 12.16
CA GLU A 223 27.05 -0.97 11.32
C GLU A 223 27.89 -1.23 10.05
N ARG A 224 27.34 -0.83 8.90
CA ARG A 224 27.98 -0.93 7.58
C ARG A 224 27.75 0.35 6.80
N GLU A 225 28.70 0.71 5.96
CA GLU A 225 28.56 1.82 5.03
C GLU A 225 28.45 1.26 3.61
N ILE A 226 27.41 1.70 2.88
CA ILE A 226 27.13 1.27 1.51
C ILE A 226 26.98 2.51 0.64
N THR A 227 27.80 2.61 -0.40
CA THR A 227 27.66 3.66 -1.41
C THR A 227 26.73 3.20 -2.53
N ILE A 228 25.76 4.04 -2.86
CA ILE A 228 24.86 3.84 -4.00
C ILE A 228 25.53 4.43 -5.25
N GLU A 229 25.57 3.70 -6.37
CA GLU A 229 26.19 4.11 -7.64
C GLU A 229 25.21 4.36 -8.79
#